data_AF-A0A3M5GLF0-F1
#
_entry.id   AF-A0A3M5GLF0-F1
#
_cell.length_a   1.000
_cell.length_b   1.000
_cell.length_c   1.000
_cell.angle_alpha   90.00
_cell.angle_beta   90.00
_cell.angle_gamma   90.00
#
_symmetry.space_group_name_H-M   'P 1'
#
loop_
_entity.id
_entity.type
_entity.pdbx_description
1 polymer ?
#
loop_
_entity_poly.entity_id
_entity_poly.type
_entity_poly.pdbx_seq_one_letter_code
_entity_poly.pdbx_strand_id
1 'polypeptide(L)' 'MTTFEYTQTFVPLPYKTVTSGVLMFKSTDDTTEPDMHGYLNNPETLAVLNRHGREGWELVSVQQI' A
#
# COMPACT_ATOMS: atom_id res chain seq x y z
N MET A 1 28.10 2.55 -21.51
CA MET A 1 26.65 2.74 -21.26
C MET A 1 26.29 1.76 -20.18
N THR A 2 25.95 2.22 -18.98
CA THR A 2 25.69 1.34 -17.83
C THR A 2 24.25 0.84 -17.91
N THR A 3 24.06 -0.47 -17.95
CA THR A 3 22.74 -1.10 -17.86
C THR A 3 22.37 -1.27 -16.40
N PHE A 4 21.22 -0.74 -16.02
CA PHE A 4 20.64 -0.94 -14.70
C PHE A 4 19.63 -2.08 -14.74
N GLU A 5 19.61 -2.88 -13.68
CA GLU A 5 18.56 -3.87 -13.45
C GLU A 5 17.40 -3.22 -12.70
N TYR A 6 16.17 -3.58 -13.05
CA TYR A 6 14.96 -3.10 -12.39
C TYR A 6 14.02 -4.26 -12.11
N THR A 7 13.26 -4.15 -11.02
CA THR A 7 12.20 -5.08 -10.64
C THR A 7 10.96 -4.29 -10.23
N GLN A 8 9.78 -4.85 -10.50
CA GLN A 8 8.49 -4.25 -10.15
C GLN A 8 7.68 -5.25 -9.34
N THR A 9 7.12 -4.80 -8.22
CA THR A 9 6.23 -5.60 -7.38
C THR A 9 4.99 -4.79 -7.05
N PHE A 10 3.83 -5.44 -7.15
CA PHE A 10 2.56 -4.86 -6.72
C PHE A 10 2.40 -5.01 -5.21
N VAL A 11 2.03 -3.91 -4.55
CA VAL A 11 1.67 -3.91 -3.13
C VAL A 11 0.35 -3.15 -3.00
N PRO A 12 -0.73 -3.79 -2.48
CA PRO A 12 -2.02 -3.15 -2.39
C PRO A 12 -2.00 -2.01 -1.36
N LEU A 13 -2.51 -0.85 -1.76
CA LEU A 13 -2.69 0.30 -0.89
C LEU A 13 -4.11 0.28 -0.30
N PRO A 14 -4.29 0.06 1.02
CA PRO A 14 -5.60 0.13 1.64
C PRO A 14 -6.08 1.59 1.70
N TYR A 15 -7.39 1.78 1.64
CA TYR A 15 -8.04 3.08 1.77
C TYR A 15 -8.88 3.12 3.04
N LYS A 16 -9.01 4.32 3.63
CA LYS A 16 -9.87 4.51 4.80
C LYS A 16 -11.33 4.39 4.39
N THR A 17 -12.15 3.83 5.28
CA THR A 17 -13.61 3.82 5.13
C THR A 17 -14.22 4.85 6.06
N VAL A 18 -15.21 5.61 5.58
CA VAL A 18 -16.03 6.48 6.43
C VAL A 18 -17.37 5.82 6.63
N THR A 19 -17.79 5.70 7.90
CA THR A 19 -19.12 5.23 8.24
C THR A 19 -19.98 6.40 8.69
N SER A 20 -21.04 6.69 7.94
CA SER A 20 -22.01 7.75 8.26
C SER A 20 -23.39 7.16 8.52
N GLY A 21 -24.10 7.70 9.53
CA GLY A 21 -25.49 7.34 9.82
C GLY A 21 -25.78 7.08 11.31
N VAL A 22 -27.07 7.01 11.64
CA VAL A 22 -27.57 6.78 13.01
C VAL A 22 -28.49 5.55 13.02
N LEU A 23 -28.39 4.71 14.06
CA LEU A 23 -29.12 3.45 14.21
C LEU A 23 -29.00 2.50 13.00
N MET A 24 -30.13 2.21 12.34
CA MET A 24 -30.28 1.20 11.27
C MET A 24 -29.82 1.70 9.89
N PHE A 25 -29.43 2.97 9.78
CA PHE A 25 -29.10 3.62 8.50
C PHE A 25 -27.60 3.96 8.39
N LYS A 26 -26.73 3.05 8.81
CA LYS A 26 -25.28 3.23 8.62
C LYS A 26 -24.88 2.79 7.21
N SER A 27 -24.25 3.70 6.46
CA SER A 27 -23.50 3.40 5.23
C SER A 27 -22.01 3.43 5.54
N THR A 28 -21.26 2.51 4.96
CA THR A 28 -19.80 2.51 4.97
C THR A 28 -19.35 2.72 3.53
N ASP A 29 -18.68 3.85 3.30
CA ASP A 29 -18.20 4.24 1.99
C ASP A 29 -16.67 4.28 2.01
N ASP A 30 -16.05 3.75 0.96
CA ASP A 30 -14.61 3.86 0.75
C ASP A 30 -14.25 5.31 0.44
N THR A 31 -13.21 5.81 1.09
CA THR A 31 -12.66 7.14 0.78
C THR A 31 -11.50 7.02 -0.19
N THR A 32 -11.11 8.14 -0.79
CA THR A 32 -9.86 8.23 -1.56
C THR A 32 -8.62 8.44 -0.70
N GLU A 33 -8.77 8.48 0.63
CA GLU A 33 -7.66 8.70 1.55
C GLU A 33 -6.94 7.37 1.84
N PRO A 34 -5.63 7.25 1.55
CA PRO A 34 -4.87 6.05 1.88
C PRO A 34 -4.82 5.80 3.39
N ASP A 35 -5.02 4.56 3.79
CA ASP A 35 -4.74 4.11 5.15
C ASP A 35 -3.25 3.81 5.30
N MET A 36 -2.45 4.85 5.44
CA MET A 36 -1.00 4.73 5.65
C MET A 36 -0.67 3.95 6.93
N HIS A 37 -1.51 4.03 7.95
CA HIS A 37 -1.29 3.32 9.20
C HIS A 37 -1.53 1.82 9.02
N GLY A 38 -2.63 1.43 8.37
CA GLY A 38 -2.88 0.04 7.99
C GLY A 38 -1.81 -0.50 7.04
N TYR A 39 -1.39 0.29 6.06
CA TYR A 39 -0.35 -0.09 5.10
C TYR A 39 0.99 -0.41 5.77
N LEU A 40 1.48 0.49 6.62
CA LEU A 40 2.79 0.34 7.29
C LEU A 40 2.79 -0.71 8.40
N ASN A 41 1.62 -1.12 8.90
CA ASN A 41 1.49 -2.18 9.91
C ASN A 41 1.05 -3.52 9.32
N ASN A 42 0.82 -3.62 8.00
CA ASN A 42 0.45 -4.88 7.36
C ASN A 42 1.67 -5.82 7.27
N PRO A 43 1.64 -6.99 7.93
CA PRO A 43 2.77 -7.93 7.90
C PRO A 43 3.14 -8.42 6.50
N GLU A 44 2.17 -8.57 5.59
CA GLU A 44 2.41 -9.01 4.22
C GLU A 44 3.12 -7.93 3.40
N THR A 45 2.65 -6.68 3.51
CA THR A 45 3.32 -5.51 2.91
C THR A 45 4.75 -5.39 3.40
N LEU A 46 4.95 -5.45 4.72
CA LEU A 46 6.28 -5.38 5.31
C LEU A 46 7.15 -6.57 4.89
N ALA A 47 6.60 -7.77 4.74
CA ALA A 47 7.36 -8.94 4.29
C ALA A 47 7.91 -8.74 2.88
N VAL A 48 7.11 -8.18 1.96
CA VAL A 48 7.54 -7.85 0.60
C VAL A 48 8.63 -6.79 0.61
N LEU A 49 8.41 -5.66 1.31
CA LEU A 49 9.39 -4.58 1.37
C LEU A 49 10.71 -5.04 2.01
N ASN A 50 10.64 -5.80 3.10
CA ASN A 50 11.82 -6.35 3.77
C ASN A 50 12.56 -7.37 2.90
N ARG A 51 11.87 -8.17 2.10
CA ARG A 51 12.52 -9.07 1.14
C ARG A 51 13.35 -8.27 0.13
N HIS A 52 12.76 -7.27 -0.50
CA HIS A 52 13.47 -6.45 -1.49
C HIS A 52 14.65 -5.68 -0.88
N GLY A 53 14.48 -5.12 0.32
CA GLY A 53 15.58 -4.47 1.05
C GLY A 53 16.73 -5.44 1.37
N ARG A 54 16.43 -6.69 1.76
CA ARG A 54 17.46 -7.73 1.99
C ARG A 54 18.18 -8.16 0.72
N GLU A 55 17.50 -8.11 -0.42
CA GLU A 55 18.07 -8.40 -1.74
C GLU A 55 18.87 -7.23 -2.31
N GLY A 56 18.91 -6.09 -1.62
CA GLY A 56 19.66 -4.89 -2.03
C GLY A 56 18.93 -4.02 -3.05
N TRP A 57 17.63 -4.23 -3.24
CA TRP A 57 16.82 -3.36 -4.10
C TRP A 57 16.47 -2.05 -3.40
N GLU A 58 16.58 -0.96 -4.15
CA GLU A 58 16.17 0.38 -3.71
C GLU A 58 14.85 0.78 -4.38
N LEU A 59 13.97 1.42 -3.62
CA LEU A 59 12.73 1.97 -4.16
C LEU A 59 13.04 3.23 -4.97
N VAL A 60 12.92 3.14 -6.29
CA VAL A 60 13.17 4.27 -7.21
C VAL A 60 11.91 5.00 -7.67
N SER A 61 10.74 4.34 -7.66
CA SER A 61 9.48 4.92 -8.13
C SER A 61 8.27 4.16 -7.59
N VAL A 62 7.14 4.86 -7.46
CA VAL A 62 5.82 4.30 -7.14
C VAL A 62 4.85 4.74 -8.23
N GLN A 63 4.15 3.80 -8.86
CA GLN A 63 3.16 4.07 -9.90
C GLN A 63 1.77 3.65 -9.41
N GLN A 64 0.77 4.49 -9.67
CA GLN A 64 -0.63 4.12 -9.51
C GLN A 64 -1.04 3.29 -10.74
N ILE A 65 -1.67 2.13 -10.52
CA ILE A 65 -2.22 1.26 -11.57
C ILE A 65 -3.72 1.50 -11.67
#